data_AF-Q6MLT3-F1
#
_entry.id   AF-Q6MLT3-F1
#
_cell.length_a   1.000
_cell.length_b   1.000
_cell.length_c   1.000
_cell.angle_alpha   90.00
_cell.angle_beta   90.00
_cell.angle_gamma   90.00
#
_symmetry.space_group_name_H-M   'P 1'
#
loop_
_entity.id
_entity.type
_entity.pdbx_description
1 polymer ?
#
loop_
_entity_poly.entity_id
_entity_poly.type
_entity_poly.pdbx_seq_one_letter_code
_entity_poly.pdbx_strand_id
1 'polypeptide(L)'
;MKKLIASIFVSVLMLGSTVFASASQWEKLNQIIKDSGTVSETQFGIYLTLSSIVPIGSEGARQADYLSAVGGYDEQGQFHAGHLEGVSEQWLINGDGNWSIDQWLFRVSVDGEIDWIAHYHMLQKPNGTMISHDSLIVDDGQGESKWHSWVEDWYARTGAM
;
A
#
# COMPACT_ATOMS: atom_id res chain seq x y z
N MET A 1 2.37 -59.88 -22.37
CA MET A 1 2.51 -58.53 -22.96
C MET A 1 2.18 -57.50 -21.87
N LYS A 2 3.19 -56.83 -21.30
CA LYS A 2 3.02 -55.78 -20.29
C LYS A 2 2.75 -54.45 -21.01
N LYS A 3 1.61 -53.82 -20.75
CA LYS A 3 1.28 -52.48 -21.29
C LYS A 3 1.91 -51.43 -20.37
N LEU A 4 2.85 -50.66 -20.91
CA LEU A 4 3.38 -49.44 -20.30
C LEU A 4 2.31 -48.35 -20.45
N ILE A 5 1.86 -47.76 -19.34
CA ILE A 5 1.05 -46.54 -19.36
C ILE A 5 2.03 -45.38 -19.20
N ALA A 6 2.19 -44.59 -20.27
CA ALA A 6 2.93 -43.34 -20.23
C ALA A 6 2.04 -42.27 -19.60
N SER A 7 2.38 -41.82 -18.39
CA SER A 7 1.76 -40.63 -17.80
C SER A 7 2.36 -39.38 -18.44
N ILE A 8 1.53 -38.69 -19.23
CA ILE A 8 1.82 -37.36 -19.75
C ILE A 8 1.59 -36.38 -18.59
N PHE A 9 2.67 -35.78 -18.08
CA PHE A 9 2.56 -34.60 -17.23
C PHE A 9 2.23 -33.41 -18.14
N VAL A 10 0.98 -32.96 -18.11
CA VAL A 10 0.60 -31.66 -18.65
C VAL A 10 0.89 -30.62 -17.58
N SER A 11 2.01 -29.91 -17.71
CA SER A 11 2.30 -28.73 -16.91
C SER A 11 1.36 -27.62 -17.33
N VAL A 12 0.27 -27.42 -16.57
CA VAL A 12 -0.55 -26.21 -16.68
C VAL A 12 0.29 -25.07 -16.12
N LEU A 13 0.84 -24.23 -17.00
CA LEU A 13 1.26 -22.88 -16.61
C LEU A 13 0.00 -22.14 -16.16
N MET A 14 -0.21 -22.05 -14.85
CA MET A 14 -1.11 -21.06 -14.27
C MET A 14 -0.42 -19.71 -14.43
N LEU A 15 -0.64 -19.05 -15.57
CA LEU A 15 -0.44 -17.62 -15.69
C LEU A 15 -1.47 -16.98 -14.76
N GLY A 16 -1.04 -16.69 -13.53
CA GLY A 16 -1.85 -15.93 -12.58
C GLY A 16 -2.23 -14.62 -13.25
N SER A 17 -3.52 -14.46 -13.55
CA SER A 17 -4.06 -13.18 -13.99
C SER A 17 -4.00 -12.28 -12.76
N THR A 18 -3.04 -11.36 -12.70
CA THR A 18 -3.10 -10.24 -11.77
C THR A 18 -4.35 -9.46 -12.15
N VAL A 19 -5.40 -9.59 -11.35
CA VAL A 19 -6.61 -8.79 -11.51
C VAL A 19 -6.21 -7.39 -11.04
N PHE A 20 -6.04 -6.46 -11.97
CA PHE A 20 -5.84 -5.08 -11.59
C PHE A 20 -7.14 -4.56 -10.97
N ALA A 21 -7.05 -3.74 -9.91
CA ALA A 21 -8.21 -3.02 -9.41
C ALA A 21 -8.83 -2.23 -10.58
N SER A 22 -10.08 -2.53 -10.90
CA SER A 22 -10.81 -1.85 -11.96
C SER A 22 -10.99 -0.37 -11.63
N ALA A 23 -11.10 0.49 -12.64
CA ALA A 23 -11.36 1.93 -12.46
C ALA A 23 -12.58 2.20 -11.54
N SER A 24 -13.59 1.33 -11.58
CA SER A 24 -14.79 1.42 -10.72
C SER A 24 -14.54 1.03 -9.27
N GLN A 25 -13.58 0.15 -9.01
CA GLN A 25 -13.08 -0.05 -7.66
C GLN A 25 -12.43 1.27 -7.25
N TRP A 26 -11.47 1.79 -8.02
CA TRP A 26 -10.69 2.97 -7.66
C TRP A 26 -11.53 4.18 -7.19
N GLU A 27 -12.54 4.53 -7.98
CA GLU A 27 -13.51 5.58 -7.66
C GLU A 27 -14.19 5.35 -6.30
N LYS A 28 -14.61 4.12 -5.99
CA LYS A 28 -15.23 3.78 -4.70
C LYS A 28 -14.30 3.97 -3.51
N LEU A 29 -13.01 3.62 -3.62
CA LEU A 29 -12.07 3.80 -2.51
C LEU A 29 -11.79 5.27 -2.29
N ASN A 30 -11.61 6.04 -3.36
CA ASN A 30 -11.51 7.49 -3.27
C ASN A 30 -12.74 8.10 -2.56
N GLN A 31 -13.94 7.62 -2.88
CA GLN A 31 -15.16 8.04 -2.19
C GLN A 31 -15.17 7.64 -0.70
N ILE A 32 -14.78 6.41 -0.36
CA ILE A 32 -14.69 5.95 1.03
C ILE A 32 -13.71 6.82 1.83
N ILE A 33 -12.56 7.15 1.25
CA ILE A 33 -11.58 8.04 1.89
C ILE A 33 -12.20 9.41 2.15
N LYS A 34 -12.93 9.98 1.18
CA LYS A 34 -13.59 11.28 1.36
C LYS A 34 -14.67 11.27 2.44
N ASP A 35 -15.39 10.16 2.57
CA ASP A 35 -16.52 10.05 3.49
C ASP A 35 -16.09 9.71 4.93
N SER A 36 -14.97 9.00 5.10
CA SER A 36 -14.59 8.41 6.40
C SER A 36 -13.14 8.68 6.83
N GLY A 37 -12.34 9.29 5.96
CA GLY A 37 -10.95 9.64 6.25
C GLY A 37 -10.84 10.66 7.39
N THR A 38 -9.81 10.51 8.21
CA THR A 38 -9.48 11.51 9.23
C THR A 38 -8.85 12.72 8.55
N VAL A 39 -9.36 13.92 8.85
CA VAL A 39 -8.87 15.18 8.30
C VAL A 39 -7.57 15.59 8.98
N SER A 40 -6.57 15.98 8.20
CA SER A 40 -5.33 16.62 8.66
C SER A 40 -4.94 17.76 7.72
N GLU A 41 -4.74 18.95 8.27
CA GLU A 41 -4.28 20.11 7.52
C GLU A 41 -2.77 20.26 7.63
N THR A 42 -2.09 20.36 6.49
CA THR A 42 -0.64 20.51 6.43
C THR A 42 -0.26 21.68 5.51
N GLN A 43 1.01 22.07 5.52
CA GLN A 43 1.54 23.05 4.56
C GLN A 43 1.47 22.58 3.09
N PHE A 44 1.24 21.28 2.85
CA PHE A 44 1.21 20.67 1.52
C PHE A 44 -0.20 20.43 1.00
N GLY A 45 -1.23 20.62 1.84
CA GLY A 45 -2.62 20.38 1.49
C GLY A 45 -3.42 19.77 2.64
N ILE A 46 -4.70 19.53 2.38
CA ILE A 46 -5.59 18.81 3.28
C ILE A 46 -5.56 17.33 2.93
N TYR A 47 -5.38 16.51 3.95
CA TYR A 47 -5.35 15.06 3.87
C TYR A 47 -6.63 14.50 4.47
N LEU A 48 -7.31 13.63 3.73
CA LEU A 48 -8.32 12.74 4.27
C LEU A 48 -7.71 11.34 4.29
N THR A 49 -7.46 10.77 5.47
CA THR A 49 -6.63 9.56 5.61
C THR A 49 -7.40 8.40 6.21
N LEU A 50 -7.37 7.25 5.54
CA LEU A 50 -7.67 5.94 6.11
C LEU A 50 -6.38 5.36 6.72
N SER A 51 -6.50 4.72 7.88
CA SER A 51 -5.37 4.04 8.54
C SER A 51 -5.75 2.64 9.00
N SER A 52 -4.81 1.71 8.88
CA SER A 52 -4.94 0.33 9.31
C SER A 52 -3.64 -0.10 9.98
N ILE A 53 -3.66 -0.28 11.30
CA ILE A 53 -2.50 -0.72 12.07
C ILE A 53 -2.82 -2.06 12.71
N VAL A 54 -2.10 -3.10 12.27
CA VAL A 54 -2.32 -4.49 12.68
C VAL A 54 -1.05 -5.02 13.35
N PRO A 55 -1.10 -5.50 14.61
CA PRO A 55 0.04 -6.14 15.25
C PRO A 55 0.49 -7.40 14.50
N ILE A 56 1.81 -7.63 14.40
CA ILE A 56 2.38 -8.84 13.80
C ILE A 56 3.36 -9.52 14.77
N GLY A 57 2.95 -10.65 15.34
CA GLY A 57 3.85 -11.45 16.19
C GLY A 57 4.16 -10.81 17.55
N SER A 58 5.39 -10.35 17.73
CA SER A 58 5.91 -9.86 19.02
C SER A 58 5.37 -8.48 19.41
N GLU A 59 5.58 -8.10 20.67
CA GLU A 59 5.12 -6.83 21.22
C GLU A 59 5.69 -5.64 20.42
N GLY A 60 4.79 -4.81 19.88
CA GLY A 60 5.10 -3.58 19.14
C GLY A 60 5.38 -3.75 17.63
N ALA A 61 5.65 -4.97 17.15
CA ALA A 61 5.75 -5.25 15.73
C ALA A 61 4.39 -5.12 15.06
N ARG A 62 4.34 -4.48 13.88
CA ARG A 62 3.07 -4.14 13.21
C ARG A 62 3.21 -3.99 11.69
N GLN A 63 2.10 -4.21 11.00
CA GLN A 63 1.83 -3.63 9.68
C GLN A 63 1.05 -2.33 9.89
N ALA A 64 1.50 -1.23 9.31
CA ALA A 64 0.83 0.06 9.34
C ALA A 64 0.64 0.59 7.92
N ASP A 65 -0.62 0.65 7.50
CA ASP A 65 -1.02 1.10 6.18
C ASP A 65 -1.81 2.40 6.29
N TYR A 66 -1.51 3.37 5.43
CA TYR A 66 -2.20 4.64 5.35
C TYR A 66 -2.52 4.97 3.89
N LEU A 67 -3.76 5.35 3.61
CA LEU A 67 -4.19 5.79 2.29
C LEU A 67 -4.89 7.13 2.41
N SER A 68 -4.39 8.13 1.69
CA SER A 68 -4.84 9.52 1.83
C SER A 68 -5.28 10.11 0.51
N ALA A 69 -6.41 10.81 0.53
CA ALA A 69 -6.77 11.76 -0.52
C ALA A 69 -6.20 13.13 -0.16
N VAL A 70 -5.41 13.70 -1.07
CA VAL A 70 -4.73 14.99 -0.87
C VAL A 70 -5.38 16.04 -1.75
N GLY A 71 -5.79 17.15 -1.16
CA GLY A 71 -6.57 18.15 -1.89
C GLY A 71 -7.03 19.32 -1.03
N GLY A 72 -8.23 19.82 -1.33
CA GLY A 72 -8.84 20.94 -0.63
C GLY A 72 -10.34 21.02 -0.80
N TYR A 73 -10.97 21.84 0.03
CA TYR A 73 -12.40 22.13 -0.05
C TYR A 73 -12.66 23.33 -0.95
N ASP A 74 -13.70 23.26 -1.77
CA ASP A 74 -14.21 24.42 -2.50
C ASP A 74 -15.08 25.34 -1.62
N GLU A 75 -15.61 26.41 -2.21
CA GLU A 75 -16.49 27.37 -1.53
C GLU A 75 -17.82 26.74 -1.06
N GLN A 76 -18.19 25.57 -1.59
CA GLN A 76 -19.39 24.81 -1.20
C GLN A 76 -19.08 23.75 -0.13
N GLY A 77 -17.83 23.66 0.34
CA GLY A 77 -17.39 22.67 1.31
C GLY A 77 -17.27 21.26 0.73
N GLN A 78 -17.19 21.10 -0.59
CA GLN A 78 -16.93 19.81 -1.23
C GLN A 78 -15.42 19.58 -1.34
N PHE A 79 -14.96 18.38 -0.96
CA PHE A 79 -13.56 18.02 -1.07
C PHE A 79 -13.20 17.57 -2.48
N HIS A 80 -12.17 18.19 -3.05
CA HIS A 80 -11.59 17.84 -4.33
C HIS A 80 -10.19 17.27 -4.12
N ALA A 81 -10.03 15.99 -4.42
CA ALA A 81 -8.71 15.35 -4.42
C ALA A 81 -7.94 15.79 -5.67
N GLY A 82 -6.68 16.18 -5.51
CA GLY A 82 -5.75 16.39 -6.61
C GLY A 82 -4.96 15.13 -6.96
N HIS A 83 -4.66 14.31 -5.96
CA HIS A 83 -3.98 13.01 -6.08
C HIS A 83 -4.24 12.20 -4.79
N LEU A 84 -3.84 10.92 -4.79
CA LEU A 84 -3.79 10.12 -3.56
C LEU A 84 -2.34 9.77 -3.20
N GLU A 85 -2.11 9.57 -1.91
CA GLU A 85 -0.83 9.11 -1.35
C GLU A 85 -1.05 7.85 -0.54
N GLY A 86 -0.20 6.85 -0.76
CA GLY A 86 -0.21 5.58 -0.05
C GLY A 86 1.08 5.37 0.72
N VAL A 87 0.97 4.85 1.93
CA VAL A 87 2.10 4.44 2.77
C VAL A 87 1.84 3.05 3.31
N SER A 88 2.73 2.10 3.03
CA SER A 88 2.69 0.75 3.58
C SER A 88 3.97 0.50 4.36
N GLU A 89 3.86 0.30 5.66
CA GLU A 89 5.00 0.08 6.54
C GLU A 89 4.90 -1.24 7.29
N GLN A 90 6.00 -2.00 7.29
CA GLN A 90 6.19 -3.11 8.19
C GLN A 90 7.26 -2.77 9.23
N TRP A 91 6.90 -2.90 10.50
CA TRP A 91 7.78 -2.66 11.64
C TRP A 91 8.09 -3.97 12.34
N LEU A 92 9.37 -4.35 12.36
CA LEU A 92 9.87 -5.54 13.03
C LEU A 92 11.00 -5.20 14.00
N ILE A 93 11.17 -6.00 15.05
CA ILE A 93 12.34 -5.91 15.94
C ILE A 93 13.39 -6.89 15.41
N ASN A 94 14.60 -6.39 15.13
CA ASN A 94 15.71 -7.21 14.65
C ASN A 94 16.46 -7.91 15.81
N GLY A 95 17.48 -8.72 15.50
CA GLY A 95 18.25 -9.46 16.50
C GLY A 95 19.00 -8.59 17.53
N ASP A 96 19.22 -7.31 17.23
CA ASP A 96 19.87 -6.34 18.12
C ASP A 96 18.87 -5.54 18.96
N GLY A 97 17.58 -5.83 18.84
CA GLY A 97 16.51 -5.09 19.52
C GLY A 97 16.17 -3.75 18.87
N ASN A 98 16.67 -3.46 17.66
CA ASN A 98 16.34 -2.25 16.92
C ASN A 98 15.10 -2.47 16.02
N TRP A 99 14.38 -1.40 15.72
CA TRP A 99 13.32 -1.40 14.73
C TRP A 99 13.90 -1.47 13.32
N SER A 100 13.51 -2.48 12.56
CA SER A 100 13.66 -2.55 11.11
C SER A 100 12.32 -2.20 10.48
N ILE A 101 12.33 -1.20 9.61
CA ILE A 101 11.12 -0.63 8.99
C ILE A 101 11.27 -0.78 7.49
N ASP A 102 10.36 -1.53 6.87
CA ASP A 102 10.21 -1.61 5.42
C ASP A 102 9.03 -0.73 5.02
N GLN A 103 9.28 0.34 4.27
CA GLN A 103 8.28 1.36 3.94
C GLN A 103 8.18 1.55 2.42
N TRP A 104 6.98 1.42 1.90
CA TRP A 104 6.64 1.81 0.54
C TRP A 104 5.83 3.10 0.56
N LEU A 105 6.20 4.03 -0.31
CA LEU A 105 5.49 5.27 -0.56
C LEU A 105 4.99 5.30 -2.00
N PHE A 106 3.75 5.72 -2.17
CA PHE A 106 3.09 5.81 -3.47
C PHE A 106 2.46 7.19 -3.61
N ARG A 107 2.62 7.77 -4.79
CA ARG A 107 1.79 8.88 -5.26
C ARG A 107 1.09 8.44 -6.53
N VAL A 108 -0.21 8.62 -6.55
CA VAL A 108 -1.07 8.21 -7.67
C VAL A 108 -2.05 9.30 -8.03
N SER A 109 -2.38 9.39 -9.31
CA SER A 109 -3.42 10.26 -9.81
C SER A 109 -4.78 9.87 -9.22
N VAL A 110 -5.76 10.77 -9.34
CA VAL A 110 -7.14 10.48 -8.92
C VAL A 110 -7.80 9.35 -9.72
N ASP A 111 -7.23 9.01 -10.88
CA ASP A 111 -7.69 7.92 -11.75
C ASP A 111 -6.96 6.58 -11.45
N GLY A 112 -5.97 6.61 -10.55
CA GLY A 112 -5.28 5.41 -10.04
C GLY A 112 -4.00 5.06 -10.80
N GLU A 113 -3.56 5.95 -11.68
CA GLU A 113 -2.26 5.85 -12.36
C GLU A 113 -1.14 6.23 -11.39
N ILE A 114 -0.04 5.49 -11.41
CA ILE A 114 1.09 5.73 -10.52
C ILE A 114 1.95 6.86 -11.08
N ASP A 115 2.10 7.94 -10.31
CA ASP A 115 2.98 9.06 -10.62
C ASP A 115 4.40 8.82 -10.09
N TRP A 116 4.50 8.22 -8.90
CA TRP A 116 5.76 8.05 -8.20
C TRP A 116 5.70 6.93 -7.16
N ILE A 117 6.82 6.20 -7.02
CA ILE A 117 7.03 5.15 -6.03
C ILE A 117 8.40 5.34 -5.37
N ALA A 118 8.46 5.12 -4.06
CA ALA A 118 9.73 4.89 -3.37
C ALA A 118 9.62 3.76 -2.36
N HIS A 119 10.74 3.10 -2.14
CA HIS A 119 10.92 2.06 -1.14
C HIS A 119 12.08 2.45 -0.22
N TYR A 120 11.82 2.39 1.08
CA TYR A 120 12.79 2.68 2.11
C TYR A 120 12.95 1.47 3.01
N HIS A 121 14.21 1.16 3.31
CA HIS A 121 14.55 0.31 4.43
C HIS A 121 15.24 1.16 5.48
N MET A 122 14.65 1.22 6.67
CA MET A 122 15.15 2.03 7.77
C MET A 122 15.49 1.15 8.96
N LEU A 123 16.53 1.53 9.68
CA LEU A 123 16.92 0.94 10.96
C LEU A 123 16.92 2.01 12.04
N GLN A 124 16.16 1.81 13.10
CA GLN A 124 15.93 2.81 14.14
C GLN A 124 16.08 2.18 15.54
N LYS A 125 16.74 2.88 16.46
CA LYS A 125 16.81 2.45 17.87
C LYS A 125 15.43 2.50 18.55
N PRO A 126 15.20 1.77 19.65
CA PRO A 126 13.94 1.81 20.39
C PRO A 126 13.51 3.21 20.86
N ASN A 127 14.47 4.11 21.09
CA ASN A 127 14.22 5.49 21.50
C ASN A 127 13.91 6.44 20.31
N GLY A 128 13.76 5.91 19.11
CA GLY A 128 13.46 6.67 17.90
C GLY A 128 14.67 7.25 17.16
N THR A 129 15.91 7.04 17.63
CA THR A 129 17.10 7.52 16.91
C THR A 129 17.36 6.69 15.65
N MET A 130 17.41 7.32 14.48
CA MET A 130 17.73 6.66 13.21
C MET A 130 19.19 6.17 13.21
N ILE A 131 19.41 4.93 12.79
CA ILE A 131 20.73 4.31 12.60
C ILE A 131 21.13 4.38 11.13
N SER A 132 20.23 3.96 10.23
CA SER A 132 20.44 4.00 8.78
C SER A 132 19.11 4.12 8.06
N HIS A 133 19.17 4.65 6.84
CA HIS A 133 18.07 4.58 5.88
C HIS A 133 18.67 4.35 4.49
N ASP A 134 18.16 3.35 3.78
CA ASP A 134 18.47 3.10 2.39
C ASP A 134 17.22 3.40 1.57
N SER A 135 17.36 4.16 0.49
CA SER A 135 16.27 4.52 -0.41
C SER A 135 16.49 3.88 -1.77
N LEU A 136 15.53 3.10 -2.23
CA LEU A 136 15.40 2.72 -3.62
C LEU A 136 14.24 3.54 -4.21
N ILE A 137 14.53 4.41 -5.18
CA ILE A 137 13.48 4.92 -6.05
C ILE A 137 13.21 3.77 -7.04
N VAL A 138 12.05 3.15 -6.91
CA VAL A 138 11.73 1.90 -7.59
C VAL A 138 11.04 2.20 -8.90
N ASP A 139 11.71 1.95 -10.02
CA ASP A 139 11.14 1.89 -11.37
C ASP A 139 11.45 0.51 -11.99
N ASP A 140 11.16 -0.57 -11.25
CA ASP A 140 11.53 -1.95 -11.62
C ASP A 140 10.34 -2.92 -11.74
N GLY A 141 9.10 -2.41 -11.67
CA GLY A 141 7.86 -3.21 -11.73
C GLY A 141 7.43 -3.90 -10.42
N GLN A 142 8.30 -3.99 -9.42
CA GLN A 142 7.92 -4.52 -8.09
C GLN A 142 7.02 -3.54 -7.34
N GLY A 143 7.29 -2.23 -7.49
CA GLY A 143 6.47 -1.17 -6.92
C GLY A 143 5.03 -1.19 -7.42
N GLU A 144 4.82 -1.35 -8.73
CA GLU A 144 3.48 -1.44 -9.32
C GLU A 144 2.72 -2.67 -8.80
N SER A 145 3.39 -3.83 -8.75
CA SER A 145 2.78 -5.07 -8.22
C SER A 145 2.39 -4.92 -6.75
N LYS A 146 3.26 -4.28 -5.95
CA LYS A 146 3.01 -3.98 -4.54
C LYS A 146 1.82 -3.03 -4.38
N TRP A 147 1.76 -1.97 -5.20
CA TRP A 147 0.66 -1.02 -5.22
C TRP A 147 -0.68 -1.71 -5.48
N HIS A 148 -0.77 -2.50 -6.57
CA HIS A 148 -2.02 -3.15 -6.95
C HIS A 148 -2.51 -4.12 -5.88
N SER A 149 -1.63 -4.97 -5.36
CA SER A 149 -1.99 -5.89 -4.27
C SER A 149 -2.46 -5.14 -3.01
N TRP A 150 -1.82 -4.02 -2.69
CA TRP A 150 -2.17 -3.22 -1.51
C TRP A 150 -3.53 -2.52 -1.66
N VAL A 151 -3.85 -2.05 -2.87
CA VAL A 151 -5.17 -1.48 -3.18
C VAL A 151 -6.27 -2.54 -3.06
N GLU A 152 -6.07 -3.75 -3.58
CA GLU A 152 -7.02 -4.86 -3.42
C GLU A 152 -7.29 -5.19 -1.95
N ASP A 153 -6.22 -5.21 -1.13
CA ASP A 153 -6.31 -5.40 0.31
C ASP A 153 -7.19 -4.32 0.97
N TRP A 154 -7.03 -3.06 0.59
CA TRP A 154 -7.87 -1.97 1.08
C TRP A 154 -9.35 -2.19 0.74
N TYR A 155 -9.67 -2.55 -0.51
CA TYR A 155 -11.06 -2.88 -0.89
C TYR A 155 -11.66 -3.99 -0.05
N ALA A 156 -10.90 -5.05 0.18
CA ALA A 156 -11.36 -6.18 0.98
C ALA A 156 -11.64 -5.76 2.44
N ARG A 157 -10.80 -4.88 3.01
CA ARG A 157 -10.94 -4.38 4.40
C ARG A 157 -12.09 -3.39 4.56
N THR A 158 -12.32 -2.50 3.59
CA THR A 158 -13.38 -1.48 3.68
C THR A 158 -14.76 -1.99 3.28
N GLY A 159 -14.89 -3.27 2.89
CA GLY A 159 -16.18 -3.91 2.65
C GLY A 159 -16.89 -3.46 1.37
N ALA A 160 -16.15 -2.98 0.37
CA ALA A 160 -16.70 -2.47 -0.90
C ALA A 160 -16.99 -3.56 -1.95
N MET A 161 -17.29 -4.79 -1.51
CA MET A 161 -17.71 -5.92 -2.36
C MET A 161 -19.17 -5.81 -2.80
#